data_AF-A0A8T6VU22-F1
#
_entry.id   AF-A0A8T6VU22-F1
#
_cell.length_a   1.000
_cell.length_b   1.000
_cell.length_c   1.000
_cell.angle_alpha   90.00
_cell.angle_beta   90.00
_cell.angle_gamma   90.00
#
_symmetry.space_group_name_H-M   'P 1'
#
loop_
_entity.id
_entity.type
_entity.pdbx_description
1 polymer ?
#
loop_
_entity_poly.entity_id
_entity_poly.type
_entity_poly.pdbx_seq_one_letter_code
_entity_poly.pdbx_strand_id
1 'polypeptide(L)'
;HLVAEAIGLAFADRYKYMGDPGWVKVPQNGLVSKRYAEELVKGIDPLKANPMIPGDPWPHEPENTTALTVADKAGNFVSVNQTLVNSFGCGVVIPGTGICMNNAMYGLNPEP
;
A
#
# COMPACT_ATOMS: atom_id res chain seq x y z
N HIS A 1 -6.67 15.51 -11.57
CA HIS A 1 -7.77 14.71 -12.15
C HIS A 1 -7.29 13.33 -12.58
N LEU A 2 -6.72 13.15 -13.79
CA LEU A 2 -6.37 11.84 -14.36
C LEU A 2 -5.52 10.92 -13.45
N VAL A 3 -4.52 11.48 -12.74
CA VAL A 3 -3.69 10.72 -11.79
C VAL A 3 -4.53 10.14 -10.65
N ALA A 4 -5.49 10.89 -10.13
CA ALA A 4 -6.35 10.44 -9.03
C ALA A 4 -7.30 9.32 -9.51
N GLU A 5 -7.89 9.45 -10.70
CA GLU A 5 -8.71 8.41 -11.32
C GLU A 5 -7.91 7.11 -11.55
N ALA A 6 -6.68 7.23 -12.07
CA ALA A 6 -5.80 6.08 -12.27
C ALA A 6 -5.39 5.40 -10.96
N ILE A 7 -5.06 6.19 -9.92
CA ILE A 7 -4.80 5.69 -8.57
C ILE A 7 -6.04 4.98 -8.03
N GLY A 8 -7.23 5.56 -8.21
CA GLY A 8 -8.48 4.97 -7.75
C GLY A 8 -8.73 3.58 -8.34
N LEU A 9 -8.52 3.41 -9.64
CA LEU A 9 -8.60 2.11 -10.32
C LEU A 9 -7.56 1.13 -9.79
N ALA A 10 -6.30 1.56 -9.63
CA ALA A 10 -5.24 0.71 -9.08
C ALA A 10 -5.52 0.27 -7.63
N PHE A 11 -6.11 1.15 -6.81
CA PHE A 11 -6.51 0.81 -5.44
C PHE A 11 -7.68 -0.19 -5.44
N ALA A 12 -8.65 -0.05 -6.34
CA ALA A 12 -9.74 -1.02 -6.49
C ALA A 12 -9.20 -2.43 -6.82
N ASP A 13 -8.25 -2.53 -7.75
CA ASP A 13 -7.57 -3.79 -8.06
C ASP A 13 -6.77 -4.33 -6.88
N ARG A 14 -6.06 -3.46 -6.16
CA ARG A 14 -5.34 -3.82 -4.93
C ARG A 14 -6.29 -4.44 -3.91
N TYR A 15 -7.44 -3.84 -3.63
CA TYR A 15 -8.41 -4.39 -2.68
C TYR A 15 -8.97 -5.74 -3.11
N LYS A 16 -9.08 -5.99 -4.42
CA LYS A 16 -9.67 -7.24 -4.95
C LYS A 16 -8.67 -8.39 -5.06
N TYR A 17 -7.44 -8.11 -5.48
CA TYR A 17 -6.51 -9.14 -5.95
C TYR A 17 -5.22 -9.27 -5.14
N MET A 18 -4.90 -8.30 -4.27
CA MET A 18 -3.67 -8.34 -3.49
C MET A 18 -3.76 -9.41 -2.39
N GLY A 19 -2.70 -10.18 -2.23
CA GLY A 19 -2.54 -11.18 -1.18
C GLY A 19 -1.19 -11.86 -1.28
N ASP A 20 -0.88 -12.73 -0.32
CA ASP A 20 0.37 -13.49 -0.31
C ASP A 20 0.40 -14.49 -1.49
N PRO A 21 1.33 -14.36 -2.46
CA PRO A 21 1.43 -15.26 -3.61
C PRO A 21 1.73 -16.72 -3.24
N GLY A 22 2.23 -16.99 -2.02
CA GLY A 22 2.40 -18.34 -1.50
C GLY A 22 1.07 -19.04 -1.17
N TRP A 23 -0.02 -18.28 -1.06
CA TRP A 23 -1.34 -18.79 -0.64
C TRP A 23 -2.45 -18.51 -1.66
N VAL A 24 -2.39 -17.37 -2.36
CA VAL A 24 -3.42 -16.98 -3.35
C VAL A 24 -2.80 -16.69 -4.72
N LYS A 25 -3.60 -16.89 -5.77
CA LYS A 25 -3.19 -16.55 -7.13
C LYS A 25 -3.41 -15.07 -7.39
N VAL A 26 -2.33 -14.30 -7.37
CA VAL A 26 -2.33 -12.89 -7.78
C VAL A 26 -2.08 -12.80 -9.29
N PRO A 27 -2.95 -12.15 -10.09
CA PRO A 27 -2.79 -12.04 -11.54
C PRO A 27 -1.74 -10.97 -11.93
N GLN A 28 -0.50 -11.10 -11.42
CA GLN A 28 0.55 -10.08 -11.53
C GLN A 28 0.80 -9.62 -12.98
N ASN A 29 0.93 -10.57 -13.92
CA ASN A 29 1.13 -10.26 -15.34
C ASN A 29 -0.03 -9.46 -15.95
N GLY A 30 -1.26 -9.69 -15.47
CA GLY A 30 -2.43 -8.91 -15.89
C GLY A 30 -2.40 -7.49 -15.32
N LEU A 31 -2.12 -7.38 -14.02
CA LEU A 31 -2.07 -6.09 -13.30
C LEU A 31 -1.01 -5.13 -13.86
N VAL A 32 0.14 -5.63 -14.33
CA VAL A 32 1.19 -4.80 -14.95
C VAL A 32 1.11 -4.72 -16.48
N SER A 33 0.07 -5.28 -17.09
CA SER A 33 -0.08 -5.32 -18.55
C SER A 33 -0.49 -3.97 -19.12
N LYS A 34 0.24 -3.50 -20.14
CA LYS A 34 -0.14 -2.30 -20.92
C LYS A 34 -1.52 -2.42 -21.54
N ARG A 35 -1.87 -3.60 -22.09
CA ARG A 35 -3.18 -3.83 -22.71
C ARG A 35 -4.31 -3.70 -21.69
N TYR A 36 -4.11 -4.18 -20.47
CA TYR A 36 -5.11 -4.03 -19.41
C TYR A 36 -5.23 -2.57 -18.96
N ALA A 37 -4.11 -1.85 -18.84
CA ALA A 37 -4.14 -0.41 -18.57
C ALA A 37 -4.90 0.37 -19.66
N GLU A 38 -4.75 0.01 -20.95
CA GLU A 38 -5.52 0.59 -22.05
C GLU A 38 -7.03 0.31 -21.94
N GLU A 39 -7.43 -0.81 -21.35
CA GLU A 39 -8.84 -1.11 -21.05
C GLU A 39 -9.36 -0.25 -19.90
N LEU A 40 -8.60 -0.11 -18.82
CA LEU A 40 -8.94 0.72 -17.67
C LEU A 40 -9.10 2.21 -18.01
N VAL A 41 -8.18 2.76 -18.82
CA VAL A 41 -8.19 4.19 -19.17
C VAL A 41 -9.42 4.59 -19.98
N LYS A 42 -10.07 3.68 -20.71
CA LYS A 42 -11.33 3.95 -21.43
C LYS A 42 -12.48 4.35 -20.50
N GLY A 43 -12.42 3.96 -19.23
CA GLY A 43 -13.39 4.34 -18.20
C GLY A 43 -13.14 5.70 -17.54
N ILE A 44 -12.01 6.37 -17.86
CA ILE A 44 -11.66 7.67 -17.29
C ILE A 44 -12.20 8.77 -18.20
N ASP A 45 -13.14 9.57 -17.68
CA ASP A 45 -13.55 10.82 -18.32
C ASP A 45 -12.55 11.93 -17.98
N PRO A 46 -11.88 12.57 -18.96
CA PRO A 46 -10.90 13.63 -18.69
C PRO A 46 -11.47 14.89 -18.03
N LEU A 47 -12.80 15.09 -18.08
CA LEU A 47 -13.48 16.30 -17.61
C LEU A 47 -14.39 16.04 -16.40
N LYS A 48 -14.60 14.79 -16.02
CA LYS A 48 -15.53 14.42 -14.95
C LYS A 48 -14.92 13.35 -14.05
N ALA A 49 -15.01 13.57 -12.74
CA ALA A 49 -14.65 12.56 -11.75
C ALA A 49 -15.72 11.47 -11.67
N ASN A 50 -15.28 10.22 -11.58
CA ASN A 50 -16.15 9.13 -11.20
C ASN A 50 -16.58 9.30 -9.73
N PRO A 51 -17.82 8.93 -9.36
CA PRO A 51 -18.27 9.06 -7.97
C PRO A 51 -17.47 8.13 -7.06
N MET A 52 -16.44 8.68 -6.42
CA MET A 52 -15.78 8.15 -5.25
C MET A 52 -16.08 9.13 -4.13
N ILE A 53 -16.96 8.76 -3.20
CA ILE A 53 -17.26 9.59 -2.01
C ILE A 53 -16.65 8.92 -0.78
N PRO A 54 -15.33 9.03 -0.57
CA PRO A 54 -14.70 8.72 0.70
C PRO A 54 -14.91 9.88 1.70
N GLY A 55 -14.88 9.57 2.99
CA GLY A 55 -14.76 10.59 4.04
C GLY A 55 -13.34 11.15 4.12
N ASP A 56 -13.04 11.91 5.18
CA ASP A 56 -11.69 12.40 5.47
C ASP A 56 -11.05 11.61 6.63
N PRO A 57 -10.30 10.52 6.35
CA PRO A 57 -9.61 9.77 7.39
C PRO A 57 -8.27 10.41 7.79
N TRP A 58 -7.74 11.38 7.03
CA TRP A 58 -6.40 11.94 7.23
C TRP A 58 -6.17 12.55 8.61
N PRO A 59 -7.15 13.23 9.26
CA PRO A 59 -7.02 13.69 10.64
C PRO A 59 -6.86 12.56 11.68
N HIS A 60 -7.13 11.32 11.30
CA HIS A 60 -7.15 10.15 12.17
C HIS A 60 -6.06 9.13 11.82
N GLU A 61 -5.29 9.37 10.76
CA GLU A 61 -4.24 8.46 10.31
C GLU A 61 -2.88 8.96 10.81
N PRO A 62 -2.22 8.25 11.74
CA PRO A 62 -0.89 8.64 12.20
C PRO A 62 0.15 8.41 11.09
N GLU A 63 1.09 9.34 10.92
CA GLU A 63 2.27 9.11 10.09
C GLU A 63 3.21 8.11 10.79
N ASN A 64 3.48 7.00 10.12
CA ASN A 64 4.34 5.93 10.63
C ASN A 64 5.24 5.42 9.51
N THR A 65 6.17 4.53 9.84
CA THR A 65 7.17 3.95 8.93
C THR A 65 8.41 4.84 8.76
N THR A 66 9.58 4.22 8.87
CA THR A 66 10.87 4.86 8.62
C THR A 66 11.41 4.35 7.28
N ALA A 67 11.69 5.26 6.36
CA ALA A 67 12.40 4.98 5.13
C ALA A 67 13.88 5.40 5.27
N LEU A 68 14.80 4.54 4.85
CA LEU A 68 16.24 4.78 4.82
C LEU A 68 16.78 4.42 3.45
N THR A 69 17.47 5.36 2.81
CA THR A 69 18.16 5.16 1.54
C THR A 69 19.63 5.49 1.68
N VAL A 70 20.50 4.59 1.25
CA VAL A 70 21.96 4.73 1.30
C VAL A 70 22.55 4.44 -0.08
N ALA A 71 23.52 5.26 -0.48
CA ALA A 71 24.34 5.06 -1.67
C ALA A 71 25.82 5.19 -1.30
N ASP A 72 26.70 4.41 -1.93
CA ASP A 72 28.14 4.49 -1.69
C ASP A 72 28.97 4.75 -2.96
N LYS A 73 30.27 5.03 -2.76
CA LYS A 73 31.22 5.34 -3.83
C LYS A 73 31.51 4.15 -4.76
N ALA A 74 31.19 2.92 -4.36
CA ALA A 74 31.37 1.73 -5.18
C ALA A 74 30.16 1.51 -6.12
N GLY A 75 29.13 2.34 -6.00
CA GLY A 75 27.91 2.25 -6.81
C GLY A 75 26.85 1.32 -6.19
N ASN A 76 26.96 0.98 -4.90
CA ASN A 76 25.91 0.25 -4.22
C ASN A 76 24.78 1.20 -3.82
N PHE A 77 23.54 0.71 -3.91
CA PHE A 77 22.33 1.42 -3.49
C PHE A 77 21.46 0.49 -2.65
N VAL A 78 20.97 0.98 -1.52
CA VAL A 78 20.09 0.24 -0.60
C VAL A 78 18.94 1.15 -0.22
N SER A 79 17.70 0.65 -0.33
CA SER A 79 16.48 1.32 0.13
C SER A 79 15.72 0.39 1.06
N VAL A 80 15.48 0.82 2.29
CA VAL A 80 14.81 0.06 3.35
C VAL A 80 13.60 0.85 3.84
N ASN A 81 12.44 0.20 3.86
CA ASN A 81 11.25 0.70 4.55
C ASN A 81 10.97 -0.24 5.74
N GLN A 82 11.10 0.28 6.95
CA GLN A 82 10.81 -0.45 8.19
C GLN A 82 9.57 0.13 8.87
N THR A 83 8.65 -0.74 9.28
CA THR A 83 7.40 -0.32 9.90
C THR A 83 6.99 -1.23 11.05
N LEU A 84 6.37 -0.64 12.08
CA LEU A 84 5.56 -1.35 13.08
C LEU A 84 4.06 -1.30 12.72
N VAL A 85 3.72 -0.77 11.54
CA VAL A 85 2.41 -0.29 11.07
C VAL A 85 1.99 1.02 11.73
N ASN A 86 1.88 1.05 13.06
CA ASN A 86 1.62 2.27 13.82
C ASN A 86 2.86 2.74 14.63
N SER A 87 2.84 3.94 15.21
CA SER A 87 4.03 4.57 15.82
C SER A 87 4.73 3.70 16.86
N PHE A 88 3.94 3.03 17.73
CA PHE A 88 4.42 2.06 18.72
C PHE A 88 3.88 0.64 18.44
N GLY A 89 3.50 0.37 17.19
CA GLY A 89 2.85 -0.88 16.79
C GLY A 89 1.58 -1.16 17.59
N CYS A 90 1.56 -2.28 18.31
CA CYS A 90 0.44 -2.64 19.20
C CYS A 90 0.55 -2.04 20.61
N GLY A 91 1.56 -1.21 20.89
CA GLY A 91 1.80 -0.61 22.21
C GLY A 91 2.44 -1.56 23.24
N VAL A 92 2.75 -2.80 22.86
CA VAL A 92 3.42 -3.78 23.72
C VAL A 92 4.94 -3.66 23.58
N VAL A 93 5.62 -3.51 24.71
CA VAL A 93 7.09 -3.56 24.80
C VAL A 93 7.47 -4.82 25.58
N ILE A 94 8.36 -5.65 25.00
CA ILE A 94 8.80 -6.88 25.67
C ILE A 94 9.57 -6.51 26.97
N PRO A 95 9.14 -7.01 28.15
CA PRO A 95 9.71 -6.61 29.44
C PRO A 95 11.23 -6.74 29.50
N GLY A 96 11.91 -5.67 29.94
CA GLY A 96 13.36 -5.63 30.11
C GLY A 96 14.18 -5.49 28.83
N THR A 97 13.56 -5.41 27.64
CA THR A 97 14.30 -5.39 26.35
C THR A 97 14.21 -4.07 25.59
N GLY A 98 13.15 -3.28 25.81
CA GLY A 98 12.85 -2.09 25.00
C GLY A 98 12.33 -2.39 23.59
N ILE A 99 12.04 -3.66 23.26
CA ILE A 99 11.55 -4.06 21.93
C ILE A 99 10.04 -3.81 21.82
N CYS A 100 9.64 -2.89 20.94
CA CYS A 100 8.24 -2.64 20.60
C CYS A 100 7.71 -3.66 19.57
N MET A 101 6.54 -4.24 19.85
CA MET A 101 5.88 -5.21 18.97
C MET A 101 5.00 -4.51 17.92
N ASN A 102 5.00 -5.01 16.68
CA ASN A 102 4.18 -4.49 15.60
C ASN A 102 2.69 -4.90 15.72
N ASN A 103 1.83 -4.29 14.91
CA ASN A 103 0.43 -4.70 14.72
C ASN A 103 0.10 -5.03 13.26
N ALA A 104 1.03 -5.64 12.52
CA ALA A 104 0.92 -5.83 11.07
C ALA A 104 -0.26 -6.70 10.61
N MET A 105 -0.77 -7.56 11.48
CA MET A 105 -1.97 -8.36 11.21
C MET A 105 -3.22 -7.51 10.94
N TYR A 106 -3.22 -6.22 11.34
CA TYR A 106 -4.26 -5.25 10.99
C TYR A 106 -4.49 -5.13 9.47
N GLY A 107 -3.46 -5.38 8.64
CA GLY A 107 -3.55 -5.30 7.20
C GLY A 107 -4.23 -6.49 6.52
N LEU A 108 -4.63 -7.52 7.26
CA LEU A 108 -5.34 -8.68 6.71
C LEU A 108 -6.84 -8.40 6.59
N ASN A 109 -7.51 -9.11 5.68
CA ASN A 109 -8.97 -9.10 5.62
C ASN A 109 -9.52 -9.78 6.89
N PRO A 110 -10.35 -9.10 7.71
CA PRO A 110 -10.97 -9.72 8.88
C PRO A 110 -12.01 -10.78 8.51
N GLU A 111 -12.51 -10.77 7.27
CA GLU A 111 -13.43 -11.77 6.74
C GLU A 111 -12.63 -12.82 5.93
N PRO A 112 -12.73 -14.11 6.27
CA PRO A 112 -12.02 -15.19 5.58
C PRO A 112 -12.59 -15.51 4.19
#